data_AF-A0A368EY27-F1
#
_entry.id   AF-A0A368EY27-F1
#
_cell.length_a   1.000
_cell.length_b   1.000
_cell.length_c   1.000
_cell.angle_alpha   90.00
_cell.angle_beta   90.00
_cell.angle_gamma   90.00
#
_symmetry.space_group_name_H-M   'P 1'
#
loop_
_entity.id
_entity.type
_entity.pdbx_description
1 polymer ?
#
loop_
_entity_poly.entity_id
_entity_poly.type
_entity_poly.pdbx_seq_one_letter_code
_entity_poly.pdbx_strand_id
1 'polypeptide(L)'
;MQEDVLKLILLALDKGALIARKTLVMYVVQMLSEDYPQVSKTCVGHVVQLLYRASCFNVLKRDGESSLMQLKDEFRSYESLRREHDAQIVQMAVECGLRISPDQWSALLYGDQAHRPHMQSIIDRLQTPHSYVQGIDELAAVASGSDPNSYACDLAQMAQLLRVFDTLPAHH
;
A
#
# COMPACT_ATOMS: atom_id res chain seq x y z
N MET A 1 0.36 9.72 15.48
CA MET A 1 1.56 9.99 14.66
C MET A 1 1.31 9.82 13.15
N GLN A 2 1.12 8.61 12.60
CA GLN A 2 0.94 8.49 11.14
C GLN A 2 -0.30 9.26 10.63
N GLU A 3 -1.41 9.15 11.35
CA GLU A 3 -2.60 9.95 11.09
C GLU A 3 -2.30 11.46 11.05
N ASP A 4 -1.55 11.98 12.02
CA ASP A 4 -1.20 13.40 12.07
C ASP A 4 -0.26 13.81 10.94
N VAL A 5 0.68 12.95 10.56
CA VAL A 5 1.53 13.16 9.37
C VAL A 5 0.67 13.30 8.12
N LEU A 6 -0.31 12.40 7.91
CA LEU A 6 -1.21 12.48 6.75
C LEU A 6 -2.07 13.74 6.78
N LYS A 7 -2.61 14.13 7.94
CA LYS A 7 -3.38 15.37 8.11
C LYS A 7 -2.56 16.61 7.80
N LEU A 8 -1.29 16.66 8.23
CA LEU A 8 -0.39 17.78 7.94
C LEU A 8 0.03 17.82 6.47
N ILE A 9 0.25 16.66 5.83
CA ILE A 9 0.50 16.60 4.38
C ILE A 9 -0.71 17.15 3.63
N LEU A 10 -1.92 16.76 4.03
CA LEU A 10 -3.16 17.24 3.44
C LEU A 10 -3.30 18.77 3.62
N LEU A 11 -3.04 19.28 4.82
CA LEU A 11 -3.07 20.72 5.11
C LEU A 11 -2.06 21.51 4.27
N ALA A 12 -0.84 20.99 4.13
CA ALA A 12 0.22 21.65 3.36
C ALA A 12 -0.07 21.67 1.86
N LEU A 13 -0.73 20.64 1.34
CA LEU A 13 -1.03 20.48 -0.08
C LEU A 13 -2.48 20.83 -0.44
N ASP A 14 -3.23 21.39 0.52
CA ASP A 14 -4.61 21.81 0.32
C ASP A 14 -4.71 22.84 -0.81
N LYS A 15 -5.86 22.85 -1.50
CA LYS A 15 -6.15 23.75 -2.64
C LYS A 15 -5.12 23.68 -3.77
N GLY A 16 -4.40 22.57 -3.88
CA GLY A 16 -3.48 22.31 -4.98
C GLY A 16 -2.14 23.01 -4.86
N ALA A 17 -1.67 23.27 -3.64
CA ALA A 17 -0.32 23.80 -3.44
C ALA A 17 0.75 22.86 -4.05
N LEU A 18 1.81 23.47 -4.59
CA LEU A 18 2.97 22.80 -5.18
C LEU A 18 4.15 22.94 -4.23
N ILE A 19 4.60 21.84 -3.62
CA ILE A 19 5.66 21.86 -2.61
C ILE A 19 6.75 20.84 -2.96
N ALA A 20 8.01 21.25 -2.84
CA ALA A 20 9.14 20.33 -2.97
C ALA A 20 9.19 19.37 -1.78
N ARG A 21 9.59 18.11 -2.01
CA ARG A 21 9.67 17.07 -0.96
C ARG A 21 10.40 17.53 0.30
N LYS A 22 11.56 18.20 0.16
CA LYS A 22 12.35 18.70 1.29
C LYS A 22 11.56 19.66 2.17
N THR A 23 10.85 20.60 1.55
CA THR A 23 10.04 21.61 2.27
C THR A 23 8.86 20.97 2.99
N LEU A 24 8.14 20.05 2.32
CA LEU A 24 7.03 19.32 2.92
C LEU A 24 7.48 18.51 4.14
N VAL A 25 8.59 17.78 4.02
CA VAL A 25 9.14 16.96 5.11
C VAL A 25 9.54 17.85 6.29
N MET A 26 10.22 18.97 6.04
CA MET A 26 10.61 19.91 7.10
C MET A 26 9.40 20.49 7.83
N TYR A 27 8.37 20.90 7.07
CA TYR A 27 7.11 21.42 7.63
C TYR A 27 6.47 20.41 8.59
N VAL A 28 6.27 19.16 8.15
CA VAL A 28 5.63 18.14 8.98
C VAL A 28 6.45 17.81 10.23
N VAL A 29 7.79 17.69 10.11
CA VAL A 29 8.66 17.42 11.27
C VAL A 29 8.56 18.54 12.29
N GLN A 30 8.59 19.80 11.84
CA GLN A 30 8.51 20.97 12.72
C GLN A 30 7.16 21.05 13.45
N MET A 31 6.06 20.70 12.77
CA MET A 31 4.73 20.71 13.35
C MET A 31 4.49 19.57 14.36
N LEU A 32 5.25 18.48 14.30
CA LEU A 32 5.05 17.30 15.15
C LEU A 32 6.11 17.12 16.23
N SER A 33 7.20 17.89 16.21
CA SER A 33 8.36 17.61 17.07
C SER A 33 8.11 17.79 18.57
N GLU A 34 7.13 18.61 18.95
CA GLU A 34 6.76 18.79 20.36
C GLU A 34 5.99 17.58 20.91
N ASP A 35 4.98 17.11 20.18
CA ASP A 35 4.14 15.97 20.60
C ASP A 35 4.80 14.60 20.37
N TYR A 36 5.67 14.52 19.36
CA TYR A 36 6.34 13.28 18.95
C TYR A 36 7.86 13.49 18.87
N PRO A 37 8.61 13.44 19.99
CA PRO A 37 10.06 13.67 19.99
C PRO A 37 10.86 12.72 19.09
N GLN A 38 10.30 11.55 18.78
CA GLN A 38 10.86 10.56 17.86
C GLN A 38 10.66 10.89 16.38
N VAL A 39 9.87 11.92 16.04
CA VAL A 39 9.63 12.31 14.65
C VAL A 39 10.92 12.81 14.03
N SER A 40 11.21 12.36 12.81
CA SER A 40 12.43 12.72 12.10
C SER A 40 12.16 12.91 10.62
N LYS A 41 13.09 13.61 9.95
CA LYS A 41 13.03 13.82 8.49
C LYS A 41 12.99 12.49 7.74
N THR A 42 13.69 11.47 8.25
CA THR A 42 13.71 10.12 7.67
C THR A 42 12.34 9.45 7.80
N CYS A 43 11.76 9.44 9.01
CA CYS A 43 10.46 8.83 9.25
C CYS A 43 9.36 9.47 8.40
N VAL A 44 9.28 10.81 8.39
CA VAL A 44 8.32 11.55 7.56
C VAL A 44 8.61 11.35 6.08
N GLY A 45 9.88 11.34 5.69
CA GLY A 45 10.31 11.09 4.32
C GLY A 45 9.86 9.73 3.78
N HIS A 46 9.79 8.70 4.62
CA HIS A 46 9.25 7.39 4.27
C HIS A 46 7.73 7.42 4.05
N VAL A 47 6.98 8.16 4.88
CA VAL A 47 5.53 8.32 4.66
C VAL A 47 5.26 9.04 3.35
N VAL A 48 6.00 10.11 3.04
CA VAL A 48 5.88 10.81 1.75
C VAL A 48 6.28 9.89 0.58
N GLN A 49 7.29 9.04 0.76
CA GLN A 49 7.71 8.08 -0.26
C GLN A 49 6.63 7.02 -0.53
N LEU A 50 5.92 6.58 0.51
CA LEU A 50 4.81 5.65 0.40
C LEU A 50 3.67 6.26 -0.43
N LEU A 51 3.29 7.51 -0.14
CA LEU A 51 2.28 8.24 -0.92
C LEU A 51 2.72 8.49 -2.38
N TYR A 52 4.02 8.72 -2.61
CA TYR A 52 4.56 8.81 -3.96
C TYR A 52 4.42 7.49 -4.72
N ARG A 53 4.74 6.37 -4.07
CA ARG A 53 4.60 5.03 -4.66
C ARG A 53 3.12 4.70 -4.95
N ALA A 54 2.22 5.14 -4.06
CA ALA A 54 0.78 5.07 -4.22
C ALA A 54 0.22 6.00 -5.31
N SER A 55 1.08 6.73 -6.04
CA SER A 55 0.69 7.64 -7.12
C SER A 55 -0.26 8.76 -6.66
N CYS A 56 -0.16 9.20 -5.41
CA CYS A 56 -0.99 10.27 -4.86
C CYS A 56 -0.64 11.67 -5.36
N PHE A 57 0.52 11.84 -6.00
CA PHE A 57 1.03 13.15 -6.42
C PHE A 57 1.07 13.32 -7.94
N ASN A 58 0.73 14.52 -8.39
CA ASN A 58 1.22 15.08 -9.65
C ASN A 58 2.62 15.66 -9.42
N VAL A 59 3.58 15.28 -10.26
CA VAL A 59 4.98 15.67 -10.10
C VAL A 59 5.38 16.62 -11.22
N LEU A 60 5.67 17.87 -10.85
CA LEU A 60 6.14 18.89 -11.78
C LEU A 60 7.65 18.99 -11.73
N LYS A 61 8.32 18.60 -12.82
CA LYS A 61 9.76 18.76 -12.99
C LYS A 61 10.09 20.24 -13.26
N ARG A 62 11.22 20.70 -12.74
CA ARG A 62 11.75 22.04 -12.94
C ARG A 62 13.23 21.94 -13.31
N ASP A 63 13.65 22.68 -14.33
CA ASP A 63 15.03 22.60 -14.82
C ASP A 63 16.00 23.16 -13.77
N GLY A 64 17.00 22.36 -13.39
CA GLY A 64 18.01 22.73 -12.40
C GLY A 64 17.51 22.83 -10.94
N GLU A 65 16.23 22.54 -10.68
CA GLU A 65 15.63 22.65 -9.35
C GLU A 65 14.96 21.34 -8.88
N SER A 66 14.62 21.26 -7.59
CA SER A 66 13.84 20.13 -7.07
C SER A 66 12.42 20.13 -7.66
N SER A 67 11.94 18.94 -8.06
CA SER A 67 10.56 18.74 -8.50
C SER A 67 9.57 19.16 -7.41
N LEU A 68 8.45 19.72 -7.84
CA LEU A 68 7.31 20.04 -6.99
C LEU A 68 6.31 18.89 -7.03
N MET A 69 5.65 18.67 -5.90
CA MET A 69 4.60 17.68 -5.76
C MET A 69 3.31 18.40 -5.41
N GLN A 70 2.22 17.99 -6.03
CA GLN A 70 0.87 18.44 -5.75
C GLN A 70 0.00 17.21 -5.51
N LEU A 71 -0.85 17.25 -4.48
CA LEU A 71 -1.81 16.18 -4.25
C LEU A 71 -2.87 16.20 -5.35
N LYS A 72 -3.13 15.03 -5.97
CA LYS A 72 -4.22 14.90 -6.94
C LYS A 72 -5.55 15.18 -6.28
N ASP A 73 -6.51 15.68 -7.07
CA ASP A 73 -7.79 16.19 -6.54
C ASP A 73 -8.57 15.10 -5.79
N GLU A 74 -8.56 13.87 -6.29
CA GLU A 74 -9.22 12.71 -5.69
C GLU A 74 -8.66 12.30 -4.33
N PHE A 75 -7.47 12.79 -3.95
CA PHE A 75 -6.83 12.50 -2.67
C PHE A 75 -6.86 13.66 -1.69
N ARG A 76 -7.57 14.76 -1.99
CA ARG A 76 -7.66 15.95 -1.11
C ARG A 76 -8.67 15.83 0.04
N SER A 77 -9.04 14.61 0.42
CA SER A 77 -9.71 14.33 1.69
C SER A 77 -8.88 13.35 2.51
N TYR A 78 -8.99 13.43 3.84
CA TYR A 78 -8.28 12.51 4.73
C TYR A 78 -8.66 11.05 4.41
N GLU A 79 -9.95 10.76 4.25
CA GLU A 79 -10.46 9.42 3.95
C GLU A 79 -9.88 8.85 2.66
N SER A 80 -9.90 9.62 1.57
CA SER A 80 -9.36 9.18 0.28
C SER A 80 -7.84 8.95 0.34
N LEU A 81 -7.09 9.87 0.97
CA LEU A 81 -5.64 9.77 1.08
C LEU A 81 -5.24 8.59 1.97
N ARG A 82 -5.94 8.41 3.08
CA ARG A 82 -5.72 7.33 4.04
C ARG A 82 -6.01 5.97 3.40
N ARG A 83 -7.10 5.85 2.65
CA ARG A 83 -7.44 4.61 1.94
C ARG A 83 -6.36 4.21 0.94
N GLU A 84 -5.81 5.17 0.19
CA GLU A 84 -4.75 4.87 -0.79
C GLU A 84 -3.40 4.58 -0.12
N HIS A 85 -3.10 5.27 0.98
CA HIS A 85 -1.98 4.96 1.85
C HIS A 85 -2.04 3.51 2.37
N ASP A 86 -3.17 3.09 2.93
CA ASP A 86 -3.33 1.74 3.48
C ASP A 86 -3.29 0.69 2.37
N ALA A 87 -3.92 0.97 1.23
CA ALA A 87 -3.87 0.08 0.06
C ALA A 87 -2.43 -0.15 -0.43
N GLN A 88 -1.59 0.88 -0.43
CA GLN A 88 -0.18 0.74 -0.81
C GLN A 88 0.60 -0.16 0.16
N ILE A 89 0.31 -0.10 1.46
CA ILE A 89 0.91 -0.99 2.46
C ILE A 89 0.45 -2.44 2.24
N VAL A 90 -0.84 -2.65 2.02
CA VAL A 90 -1.40 -3.97 1.71
C VAL A 90 -0.77 -4.55 0.46
N GLN A 91 -0.64 -3.75 -0.61
CA GLN A 91 0.01 -4.16 -1.85
C GLN A 91 1.47 -4.58 -1.63
N MET A 92 2.24 -3.80 -0.86
CA MET A 92 3.63 -4.16 -0.53
C MET A 92 3.72 -5.48 0.25
N ALA A 93 2.80 -5.74 1.18
CA ALA A 93 2.77 -7.01 1.90
C ALA A 93 2.47 -8.18 0.96
N VAL A 94 1.52 -8.01 0.04
CA VAL A 94 1.19 -9.03 -0.98
C VAL A 94 2.36 -9.30 -1.91
N GLU A 95 3.07 -8.25 -2.37
CA GLU A 95 4.28 -8.38 -3.20
C GLU A 95 5.40 -9.15 -2.47
N CYS A 96 5.48 -9.04 -1.14
CA CYS A 96 6.39 -9.81 -0.30
C CYS A 96 5.87 -11.22 0.07
N GLY A 97 4.74 -11.65 -0.49
CA GLY A 97 4.14 -12.96 -0.20
C GLY A 97 3.43 -13.05 1.16
N LEU A 98 3.22 -11.94 1.86
CA LEU A 98 2.53 -11.94 3.15
C LEU A 98 1.01 -11.98 2.93
N ARG A 99 0.32 -12.81 3.72
CA ARG A 99 -1.14 -12.91 3.75
C ARG A 99 -1.60 -12.55 5.16
N ILE A 100 -2.22 -11.37 5.29
CA ILE A 100 -2.65 -10.78 6.56
C ILE A 100 -4.16 -10.58 6.50
N SER A 101 -4.89 -11.01 7.53
CA SER A 101 -6.35 -10.91 7.56
C SER A 101 -6.82 -9.47 7.80
N PRO A 102 -8.08 -9.12 7.47
CA PRO A 102 -8.63 -7.79 7.74
C PRO A 102 -8.55 -7.38 9.22
N ASP A 103 -8.76 -8.31 10.14
CA ASP A 103 -8.65 -8.10 11.60
C ASP A 103 -7.22 -7.74 12.02
N GLN A 104 -6.24 -8.46 11.46
CA GLN A 104 -4.82 -8.20 11.70
C GLN A 104 -4.38 -6.86 11.11
N TRP A 105 -4.89 -6.51 9.92
CA TRP A 105 -4.64 -5.20 9.32
C TRP A 105 -5.23 -4.05 10.14
N SER A 106 -6.46 -4.20 10.63
CA SER A 106 -7.10 -3.21 11.52
C SER A 106 -6.25 -3.00 12.78
N ALA A 107 -5.81 -4.09 13.42
CA ALA A 107 -4.94 -4.01 14.58
C ALA A 107 -3.59 -3.35 14.25
N LEU A 108 -2.98 -3.69 13.12
CA LEU A 108 -1.65 -3.21 12.74
C LEU A 108 -1.64 -1.71 12.38
N LEU A 109 -2.63 -1.24 11.61
CA LEU A 109 -2.65 0.12 11.06
C LEU A 109 -3.41 1.12 11.94
N TYR A 110 -4.33 0.64 12.79
CA TYR A 110 -5.20 1.49 13.60
C TYR A 110 -5.15 1.16 15.10
N GLY A 111 -4.63 0.00 15.49
CA GLY A 111 -4.63 -0.42 16.89
C GLY A 111 -6.01 -0.86 17.39
N ASP A 112 -6.96 -1.14 16.49
CA ASP A 112 -8.34 -1.50 16.82
C ASP A 112 -8.90 -2.60 15.91
N GLN A 113 -10.17 -2.97 16.11
CA GLN A 113 -10.92 -3.89 15.24
C GLN A 113 -12.06 -3.21 14.46
N ALA A 114 -12.19 -1.89 14.60
CA ALA A 114 -13.28 -1.13 14.00
C ALA A 114 -13.09 -0.95 12.48
N HIS A 115 -11.83 -0.97 12.02
CA HIS A 115 -11.47 -0.78 10.61
C HIS A 115 -11.47 -2.08 9.79
N ARG A 116 -11.88 -3.21 10.38
CA ARG A 116 -12.00 -4.51 9.67
C ARG A 116 -12.76 -4.39 8.33
N PRO A 117 -13.96 -3.76 8.24
CA PRO A 117 -14.68 -3.66 6.97
C PRO A 117 -13.95 -2.80 5.93
N HIS A 118 -13.27 -1.74 6.38
CA HIS A 118 -12.44 -0.89 5.51
C HIS A 118 -11.27 -1.68 4.92
N MET A 119 -10.55 -2.44 5.75
CA MET A 119 -9.44 -3.28 5.30
C MET A 119 -9.91 -4.40 4.36
N GLN A 120 -11.07 -5.01 4.64
CA GLN A 120 -11.69 -5.98 3.73
C GLN A 120 -11.95 -5.35 2.35
N SER A 121 -12.57 -4.16 2.31
CA SER A 121 -12.83 -3.43 1.06
C SER A 121 -11.56 -3.14 0.26
N ILE A 122 -10.45 -2.81 0.94
CA ILE A 122 -9.16 -2.60 0.29
C ILE A 122 -8.63 -3.91 -0.32
N ILE A 123 -8.67 -5.00 0.44
CA ILE A 123 -8.22 -6.32 -0.01
C ILE A 123 -9.00 -6.75 -1.25
N ASP A 124 -10.34 -6.66 -1.19
CA ASP A 124 -11.21 -7.05 -2.30
C ASP A 124 -10.94 -6.20 -3.55
N ARG A 125 -10.69 -4.89 -3.38
CA ARG A 125 -10.31 -3.99 -4.50
C ARG A 125 -8.99 -4.39 -5.14
N LEU A 126 -8.03 -4.87 -4.36
CA LEU A 126 -6.69 -5.23 -4.84
C LEU A 126 -6.63 -6.63 -5.46
N GLN A 127 -7.65 -7.47 -5.26
CA GLN A 127 -7.75 -8.75 -5.95
C GLN A 127 -8.01 -8.52 -7.44
N THR A 128 -7.08 -8.99 -8.26
CA THR A 128 -7.21 -8.99 -9.73
C THR A 128 -7.18 -10.43 -10.24
N PRO A 129 -7.63 -10.73 -11.47
CA PRO A 129 -7.44 -12.05 -12.06
C PRO A 129 -5.98 -12.52 -12.04
N HIS A 130 -5.02 -11.60 -12.22
CA HIS A 130 -3.59 -11.90 -12.05
C HIS A 130 -3.21 -12.36 -10.64
N SER A 131 -3.94 -11.94 -9.60
CA SER A 131 -3.73 -12.41 -8.23
C SER A 131 -3.99 -13.91 -8.07
N TYR A 132 -4.88 -14.49 -8.91
CA TYR A 132 -5.13 -15.93 -8.92
C TYR A 132 -3.92 -16.70 -9.46
N VAL A 133 -3.42 -16.30 -10.63
CA VAL A 133 -2.23 -16.92 -11.25
C VAL A 133 -1.02 -16.81 -10.34
N GLN A 134 -0.80 -15.62 -9.75
CA GLN A 134 0.28 -15.41 -8.79
C GLN A 134 0.15 -16.34 -7.57
N GLY A 135 -1.07 -16.55 -7.06
CA GLY A 135 -1.31 -17.49 -5.96
C GLY A 135 -0.98 -18.94 -6.35
N ILE A 136 -1.24 -19.34 -7.59
CA ILE A 136 -0.86 -20.67 -8.10
C ILE A 136 0.67 -20.78 -8.23
N ASP A 137 1.35 -19.73 -8.68
CA ASP A 137 2.81 -19.70 -8.81
C ASP A 137 3.49 -19.80 -7.43
N GLU A 138 2.99 -19.06 -6.44
CA GLU A 138 3.44 -19.17 -5.05
C GLU A 138 3.22 -20.58 -4.50
N LEU A 139 2.06 -21.19 -4.76
CA LEU A 139 1.76 -22.56 -4.34
C LEU A 139 2.71 -23.58 -5.00
N ALA A 140 3.01 -23.42 -6.29
CA ALA A 140 3.94 -24.26 -7.03
C ALA A 140 5.38 -24.11 -6.52
N ALA A 141 5.79 -22.90 -6.11
CA ALA A 141 7.08 -22.65 -5.50
C ALA A 141 7.24 -23.38 -4.15
N VAL A 142 6.20 -23.37 -3.32
CA VAL A 142 6.18 -24.13 -2.05
C VAL A 142 6.27 -25.64 -2.30
N ALA A 143 5.52 -26.15 -3.28
CA ALA A 143 5.54 -27.57 -3.65
C ALA A 143 6.90 -28.03 -4.18
N SER A 144 7.64 -27.15 -4.85
CA SER A 144 8.96 -27.45 -5.42
C SER A 144 10.10 -27.36 -4.39
N GLY A 145 9.89 -26.66 -3.27
CA GLY A 145 10.85 -26.50 -2.19
C GLY A 145 10.68 -27.50 -1.03
N SER A 146 9.68 -28.37 -1.07
CA SER A 146 9.44 -29.39 -0.04
C SER A 146 10.14 -30.72 -0.38
N ASP A 147 10.68 -31.40 0.64
CA ASP A 147 11.26 -32.74 0.53
C ASP A 147 10.33 -33.73 -0.22
N PRO A 148 10.87 -34.79 -0.86
CA PRO A 148 10.15 -35.69 -1.78
C PRO A 148 9.17 -36.64 -1.07
N ASN A 149 8.23 -36.09 -0.31
CA ASN A 149 7.05 -36.78 0.18
C ASN A 149 5.93 -36.67 -0.86
N SER A 150 5.09 -37.72 -0.96
CA SER A 150 4.01 -37.88 -1.94
C SER A 150 3.12 -36.64 -2.12
N TYR A 151 2.93 -35.85 -1.05
CA TYR A 151 2.11 -34.64 -1.02
C TYR A 151 2.63 -33.49 -1.90
N ALA A 152 3.94 -33.40 -2.15
CA ALA A 152 4.52 -32.36 -3.00
C ALA A 152 4.17 -32.58 -4.49
N CYS A 153 4.10 -33.85 -4.92
CA CYS A 153 3.67 -34.24 -6.26
C CYS A 153 2.18 -33.91 -6.48
N ASP A 154 1.35 -34.16 -5.48
CA ASP A 154 -0.09 -33.89 -5.52
C ASP A 154 -0.38 -32.38 -5.58
N LEU A 155 0.34 -31.57 -4.79
CA LEU A 155 0.20 -30.11 -4.83
C LEU A 155 0.59 -29.52 -6.20
N ALA A 156 1.65 -30.05 -6.82
CA ALA A 156 2.08 -29.60 -8.14
C ALA A 156 1.04 -29.92 -9.23
N GLN A 157 0.41 -31.10 -9.16
CA GLN A 157 -0.69 -31.45 -10.07
C GLN A 157 -1.93 -30.59 -9.84
N MET A 158 -2.28 -30.32 -8.58
CA MET A 158 -3.40 -29.43 -8.26
C MET A 158 -3.15 -28.00 -8.76
N ALA A 159 -1.93 -27.47 -8.60
CA ALA A 159 -1.56 -26.16 -9.13
C ALA A 159 -1.72 -26.10 -10.67
N GLN A 160 -1.33 -27.15 -11.38
CA GLN A 160 -1.51 -27.23 -12.84
C GLN A 160 -2.99 -27.26 -13.26
N LEU A 161 -3.84 -28.00 -12.54
CA LEU A 161 -5.28 -28.03 -12.79
C LEU A 161 -5.93 -26.66 -12.55
N LEU A 162 -5.51 -25.96 -11.48
CA LEU A 162 -6.02 -24.63 -11.16
C LEU A 162 -5.69 -23.62 -12.27
N ARG A 163 -4.53 -23.72 -12.93
CA ARG A 163 -4.19 -22.83 -14.07
C ARG A 163 -5.15 -22.95 -15.26
N VAL A 164 -5.83 -24.09 -15.43
CA VAL A 164 -6.77 -24.28 -16.55
C VAL A 164 -7.99 -23.37 -16.41
N PHE A 165 -8.43 -23.10 -15.17
CA PHE A 165 -9.61 -22.28 -14.91
C PHE A 165 -9.41 -20.79 -15.20
N ASP A 166 -8.16 -20.32 -15.33
CA ASP A 166 -7.83 -18.94 -15.71
C ASP A 166 -8.12 -18.66 -17.20
N THR A 167 -8.21 -19.71 -18.03
CA THR A 167 -8.47 -19.59 -19.47
C THR A 167 -9.95 -19.53 -19.85
N LEU A 168 -10.86 -19.66 -18.87
CA LEU A 168 -12.30 -19.55 -19.13
C LEU A 168 -12.69 -18.06 -19.18
N PRO A 169 -13.29 -17.57 -20.28
CA PRO A 169 -13.78 -16.20 -20.32
C PRO A 169 -14.77 -15.99 -19.18
N ALA A 170 -14.61 -14.88 -18.45
CA ALA A 170 -15.57 -14.45 -17.43
C ALA A 170 -16.94 -14.29 -18.12
N HIS A 171 -17.82 -15.27 -17.95
CA HIS A 171 -19.19 -15.15 -18.38
C HIS A 171 -19.85 -14.07 -17.52
N HIS A 172 -20.12 -12.93 -18.15
CA HIS A 172 -20.93 -11.84 -17.63
C HIS A 172 -22.35 -12.29 -17.30
#